data_AF-A0A968D058-F1
#
_entry.id   AF-A0A968D058-F1
#
_cell.length_a   1.000
_cell.length_b   1.000
_cell.length_c   1.000
_cell.angle_alpha   90.00
_cell.angle_beta   90.00
_cell.angle_gamma   90.00
#
_symmetry.space_group_name_H-M   'P 1'
#
loop_
_entity.id
_entity.type
_entity.pdbx_description
1 polymer ?
#
loop_
_entity_poly.entity_id
_entity_poly.type
_entity_poly.pdbx_seq_one_letter_code
_entity_poly.pdbx_strand_id
1 'polypeptide(L)'
;MNQIMGDYSNGQVAWAYRHFPLDQLHPVKARAEAIASECVNEIGGNPAFWEFADRFFELTPSNNQTDIETVIPQIVQEIGIDTQKFNTCINSGKYDQHIEEDIANAVETGGRGTPWSVVIAPNGKTLPLNGAQPYSSVKQLIEIALNEK
;
A
#
# COMPACT_ATOMS: atom_id res chain seq x y z
N MET A 1 3.16 10.34 -1.27
CA MET A 1 4.39 9.65 -1.68
C MET A 1 4.79 9.95 -3.13
N ASN A 2 3.86 10.12 -4.07
CA ASN A 2 4.18 10.41 -5.49
C ASN A 2 5.15 11.60 -5.67
N GLN A 3 4.98 12.70 -4.92
CA GLN A 3 5.92 13.82 -4.96
C GLN A 3 7.35 13.43 -4.49
N ILE A 4 7.45 12.64 -3.41
CA ILE A 4 8.74 12.11 -2.93
C ILE A 4 9.38 11.25 -4.02
N MET A 5 8.63 10.32 -4.62
CA MET A 5 9.18 9.46 -5.68
C MET A 5 9.60 10.24 -6.92
N GLY A 6 8.94 11.37 -7.22
CA GLY A 6 9.36 12.31 -8.25
C GLY A 6 10.69 13.01 -7.94
N ASP A 7 10.86 13.50 -6.70
CA ASP A 7 12.10 14.19 -6.30
C ASP A 7 13.32 13.26 -6.25
N TYR A 8 13.10 11.98 -5.91
CA TYR A 8 14.15 10.96 -5.83
C TYR A 8 14.12 9.99 -7.02
N SER A 9 13.75 10.48 -8.21
CA SER A 9 13.73 9.69 -9.45
C SER A 9 15.11 9.17 -9.89
N ASN A 10 16.17 9.59 -9.19
CA ASN A 10 17.54 9.13 -9.34
C ASN A 10 17.80 7.76 -8.66
N GLY A 11 16.80 7.17 -8.01
CA GLY A 11 16.89 5.83 -7.41
C GLY A 11 17.47 5.79 -6.00
N GLN A 12 17.66 6.93 -5.34
CA GLN A 12 18.13 6.96 -3.95
C GLN A 12 17.08 6.47 -2.95
N VAL A 13 15.80 6.47 -3.34
CA VAL A 13 14.67 6.07 -2.50
C VAL A 13 13.85 5.01 -3.23
N ALA A 14 13.46 3.98 -2.50
CA ALA A 14 12.45 3.01 -2.92
C ALA A 14 11.23 3.14 -2.00
N TRP A 15 10.03 2.91 -2.55
CA TRP A 15 8.80 2.87 -1.79
C TRP A 15 8.24 1.45 -1.79
N ALA A 16 8.14 0.86 -0.60
CA ALA A 16 7.46 -0.40 -0.38
C ALA A 16 6.10 -0.15 0.27
N TYR A 17 5.04 -0.72 -0.31
CA TYR A 17 3.72 -0.75 0.29
C TYR A 17 3.61 -1.99 1.17
N ARG A 18 3.01 -1.86 2.36
CA ARG A 18 2.68 -3.00 3.24
C ARG A 18 1.27 -2.83 3.77
N HIS A 19 0.51 -3.91 3.77
CA HIS A 19 -0.90 -3.89 4.12
C HIS A 19 -1.09 -3.73 5.62
N PHE A 20 -1.93 -2.77 6.03
CA PHE A 20 -2.34 -2.65 7.42
C PHE A 20 -3.82 -2.30 7.53
N PRO A 21 -4.73 -3.17 7.02
CA PRO A 21 -6.16 -2.96 7.16
C PRO A 21 -6.53 -2.96 8.65
N LEU A 22 -7.11 -1.85 9.11
CA LEU A 22 -7.51 -1.68 10.50
C LEU A 22 -8.89 -2.31 10.72
N ASP A 23 -8.95 -3.62 10.94
CA ASP A 23 -10.21 -4.38 11.04
C ASP A 23 -11.21 -3.82 12.06
N GLN A 24 -10.73 -3.21 13.14
CA GLN A 24 -11.59 -2.58 14.15
C GLN A 24 -12.35 -1.35 13.61
N LEU A 25 -11.81 -0.69 12.59
CA LEU A 25 -12.39 0.50 11.96
C LEU A 25 -13.03 0.16 10.59
N HIS A 26 -12.52 -0.86 9.91
CA HIS A 26 -12.87 -1.24 8.54
C HIS A 26 -12.98 -2.79 8.40
N PRO A 27 -13.97 -3.42 9.04
CA PRO A 27 -13.97 -4.85 9.37
C PRO A 27 -14.02 -5.84 8.20
N VAL A 28 -14.27 -5.37 6.97
CA VAL A 28 -14.40 -6.25 5.80
C VAL A 28 -13.69 -5.66 4.59
N LYS A 29 -14.05 -4.44 4.20
CA LYS A 29 -13.66 -3.89 2.88
C LYS A 29 -12.16 -3.66 2.75
N ALA A 30 -11.49 -3.15 3.78
CA ALA A 30 -10.04 -2.88 3.71
C ALA A 30 -9.21 -4.14 3.43
N ARG A 31 -9.63 -5.32 3.92
CA ARG A 31 -8.96 -6.58 3.60
C ARG A 31 -9.21 -7.02 2.16
N ALA A 32 -10.45 -6.91 1.69
CA ALA A 32 -10.78 -7.21 0.29
C ALA A 32 -10.00 -6.31 -0.68
N GLU A 33 -9.85 -5.03 -0.34
CA GLU A 33 -9.06 -4.06 -1.10
C GLU A 33 -7.57 -4.43 -1.15
N ALA A 34 -6.99 -4.84 -0.01
CA ALA A 34 -5.62 -5.33 0.07
C ALA A 34 -5.41 -6.59 -0.81
N ILE A 35 -6.28 -7.60 -0.68
CA ILE A 35 -6.23 -8.83 -1.49
C ILE A 35 -6.33 -8.49 -2.98
N ALA A 36 -7.25 -7.59 -3.35
CA ALA A 36 -7.44 -7.18 -4.74
C ALA A 36 -6.15 -6.56 -5.31
N SER A 37 -5.47 -5.69 -4.55
CA SER A 37 -4.22 -5.07 -4.99
C SER A 37 -3.10 -6.10 -5.20
N GLU A 38 -3.00 -7.12 -4.35
CA GLU A 38 -2.03 -8.21 -4.52
C GLU A 38 -2.36 -9.09 -5.73
N CYS A 39 -3.65 -9.37 -5.97
CA CYS A 39 -4.09 -10.08 -7.16
C CYS A 39 -3.78 -9.32 -8.44
N VAL A 40 -3.95 -8.00 -8.45
CA VAL A 40 -3.55 -7.14 -9.56
C VAL A 40 -2.04 -7.20 -9.77
N ASN A 41 -1.25 -7.12 -8.69
CA ASN A 41 0.20 -7.22 -8.74
C ASN A 41 0.67 -8.57 -9.33
N GLU A 42 0.02 -9.69 -8.96
CA GLU A 42 0.38 -11.00 -9.53
C GLU A 42 0.21 -11.05 -11.05
N ILE A 43 -0.88 -10.46 -11.54
CA ILE A 43 -1.30 -10.60 -12.94
C ILE A 43 -0.61 -9.56 -13.82
N GLY A 44 -0.51 -8.31 -13.34
CA GLY A 44 0.00 -7.16 -14.09
C GLY A 44 1.35 -6.62 -13.62
N GLY A 45 1.90 -7.18 -12.53
CA GLY A 45 3.16 -6.76 -11.93
C GLY A 45 3.07 -5.44 -11.15
N ASN A 46 4.23 -4.99 -10.67
CA ASN A 46 4.38 -3.80 -9.85
C ASN A 46 3.74 -2.52 -10.47
N PRO A 47 3.83 -2.24 -11.79
CA PRO A 47 3.14 -1.08 -12.37
C PRO A 47 1.62 -1.12 -12.16
N ALA A 48 0.99 -2.29 -12.35
CA ALA A 48 -0.44 -2.45 -12.20
C ALA A 48 -0.89 -2.31 -10.73
N PHE A 49 -0.06 -2.74 -9.77
CA PHE A 49 -0.31 -2.50 -8.35
C PHE A 49 -0.46 -1.01 -8.05
N TRP A 50 0.51 -0.20 -8.49
CA TRP A 50 0.49 1.24 -8.23
C TRP A 50 -0.65 1.94 -8.96
N GLU A 51 -0.93 1.55 -10.21
CA GLU A 51 -2.08 2.09 -10.96
C GLU A 51 -3.41 1.75 -10.28
N PHE A 52 -3.57 0.51 -9.80
CA PHE A 52 -4.74 0.11 -9.03
C PHE A 52 -4.87 0.90 -7.73
N ALA A 53 -3.78 1.04 -6.97
CA ALA A 53 -3.79 1.78 -5.70
C ALA A 53 -4.17 3.25 -5.92
N ASP A 54 -3.57 3.92 -6.90
CA ASP A 54 -3.89 5.32 -7.23
C ASP A 54 -5.36 5.45 -7.64
N ARG A 55 -5.86 4.62 -8.57
CA ARG A 55 -7.26 4.64 -9.00
C ARG A 55 -8.23 4.32 -7.87
N PHE A 56 -7.88 3.40 -6.98
CA PHE A 56 -8.72 3.09 -5.82
C PHE A 56 -8.82 4.29 -4.88
N PHE A 57 -7.71 4.96 -4.57
CA PHE A 57 -7.71 6.16 -3.74
C PHE A 57 -8.42 7.36 -4.38
N GLU A 58 -8.48 7.44 -5.70
CA GLU A 58 -9.26 8.46 -6.42
C GLU A 58 -10.77 8.24 -6.35
N LEU A 59 -11.21 6.98 -6.33
CA LEU A 59 -12.64 6.62 -6.40
C LEU A 59 -13.27 6.37 -5.02
N THR A 60 -12.48 6.01 -4.02
CA THR A 60 -12.95 5.65 -2.69
C THR A 60 -13.53 6.87 -1.93
N PRO A 61 -14.79 6.84 -1.47
CA PRO A 61 -15.27 7.80 -0.46
C PRO A 61 -14.64 7.56 0.92
N SER A 62 -13.74 6.58 1.05
CA SER A 62 -13.02 6.20 2.26
C SER A 62 -13.95 5.67 3.38
N ASN A 63 -13.36 5.34 4.53
CA ASN A 63 -14.08 5.02 5.77
C ASN A 63 -15.15 3.93 5.63
N ASN A 64 -14.82 2.85 4.92
CA ASN A 64 -15.71 1.70 4.70
C ASN A 64 -16.97 2.01 3.85
N GLN A 65 -17.02 3.17 3.18
CA GLN A 65 -18.17 3.61 2.37
C GLN A 65 -18.10 3.16 0.91
N THR A 66 -16.95 2.67 0.44
CA THR A 66 -16.73 2.25 -0.95
C THR A 66 -17.60 1.06 -1.32
N ASP A 67 -18.25 1.11 -2.47
CA ASP A 67 -18.88 -0.06 -3.07
C ASP A 67 -17.83 -0.88 -3.82
N ILE A 68 -17.15 -1.76 -3.08
CA ILE A 68 -16.00 -2.52 -3.60
C ILE A 68 -16.39 -3.49 -4.72
N GLU A 69 -17.63 -3.97 -4.76
CA GLU A 69 -18.15 -4.85 -5.81
C GLU A 69 -18.34 -4.12 -7.15
N THR A 70 -18.40 -2.78 -7.12
CA THR A 70 -18.43 -1.94 -8.31
C THR A 70 -17.04 -1.38 -8.62
N VAL A 71 -16.38 -0.78 -7.63
CA VAL A 71 -15.14 -0.03 -7.81
C VAL A 71 -13.97 -0.95 -8.19
N ILE A 72 -13.82 -2.12 -7.54
CA ILE A 72 -12.70 -3.02 -7.84
C ILE A 72 -12.81 -3.58 -9.27
N PRO A 73 -13.95 -4.16 -9.71
CA PRO A 73 -14.08 -4.63 -11.08
C PRO A 73 -13.94 -3.52 -12.13
N GLN A 74 -14.41 -2.30 -11.82
CA GLN A 74 -14.21 -1.14 -12.69
C GLN A 74 -12.71 -0.89 -12.91
N ILE A 75 -11.92 -0.76 -11.84
CA ILE A 75 -10.48 -0.49 -11.94
C ILE A 75 -9.76 -1.63 -12.66
N VAL A 76 -10.06 -2.89 -12.32
CA VAL A 76 -9.49 -4.08 -12.97
C VAL A 76 -9.68 -4.04 -14.49
N GLN A 77 -10.86 -3.63 -14.95
CA GLN A 77 -11.14 -3.46 -16.39
C GLN A 77 -10.42 -2.24 -16.98
N GLU A 78 -10.42 -1.10 -16.29
CA GLU A 78 -9.77 0.14 -16.73
C GLU A 78 -8.27 -0.06 -16.98
N ILE A 79 -7.58 -0.76 -16.07
CA ILE A 79 -6.13 -0.97 -16.13
C ILE A 79 -5.75 -2.24 -16.93
N GLY A 80 -6.72 -2.92 -17.54
CA GLY A 80 -6.49 -4.03 -18.47
C GLY A 80 -6.09 -5.36 -17.82
N ILE A 81 -6.45 -5.61 -16.56
CA ILE A 81 -6.21 -6.89 -15.89
C ILE A 81 -7.23 -7.92 -16.35
N ASP A 82 -6.74 -9.13 -16.66
CA ASP A 82 -7.59 -10.27 -17.03
C ASP A 82 -8.57 -10.60 -15.89
N THR A 83 -9.85 -10.33 -16.12
CA THR A 83 -10.91 -10.49 -15.11
C THR A 83 -11.08 -11.95 -14.67
N GLN A 84 -10.84 -12.94 -15.55
CA GLN A 84 -10.95 -14.35 -15.18
C GLN A 84 -9.82 -14.77 -14.25
N LYS A 85 -8.59 -14.32 -14.53
CA LYS A 85 -7.44 -14.54 -13.64
C LYS A 85 -7.63 -13.81 -12.31
N PHE A 86 -8.12 -12.58 -12.36
CA PHE A 86 -8.40 -11.79 -11.16
C PHE A 86 -9.42 -12.49 -10.26
N ASN A 87 -10.55 -12.93 -10.83
CA ASN A 87 -11.58 -13.67 -10.09
C ASN A 87 -11.05 -15.00 -9.55
N THR A 88 -10.18 -15.69 -10.28
CA THR A 88 -9.50 -16.89 -9.75
C THR A 88 -8.63 -16.56 -8.55
N CYS A 89 -7.87 -15.47 -8.63
CA CYS A 89 -6.96 -15.05 -7.58
C CYS A 89 -7.69 -14.63 -6.30
N ILE A 90 -8.70 -13.75 -6.42
CA ILE A 90 -9.40 -13.21 -5.25
C ILE A 90 -10.16 -14.31 -4.49
N ASN A 91 -10.67 -15.32 -5.21
CA ASN A 91 -11.38 -16.46 -4.61
C ASN A 91 -10.46 -17.54 -4.04
N SER A 92 -9.13 -17.44 -4.24
CA SER A 92 -8.21 -18.49 -3.79
C SER A 92 -7.74 -18.34 -2.34
N GLY A 93 -7.93 -17.18 -1.71
CA GLY A 93 -7.46 -16.88 -0.35
C GLY A 93 -5.93 -16.86 -0.18
N LYS A 94 -5.15 -16.85 -1.28
CA LYS A 94 -3.68 -17.04 -1.20
C LYS A 94 -2.93 -15.88 -0.55
N TYR A 95 -3.53 -14.69 -0.52
CA TYR A 95 -2.93 -13.49 0.06
C TYR A 95 -3.34 -13.25 1.51
N ASP A 96 -4.22 -14.07 2.07
CA ASP A 96 -4.71 -13.89 3.44
C ASP A 96 -3.55 -13.94 4.44
N GLN A 97 -2.68 -14.96 4.34
CA GLN A 97 -1.51 -15.07 5.20
C GLN A 97 -0.52 -13.91 5.01
N HIS A 98 -0.30 -13.48 3.76
CA HIS A 98 0.60 -12.37 3.48
C HIS A 98 0.13 -11.07 4.15
N ILE A 99 -1.18 -10.80 4.11
CA ILE A 99 -1.77 -9.62 4.76
C ILE A 99 -1.66 -9.74 6.28
N GLU A 100 -1.85 -10.92 6.88
CA GLU A 100 -1.62 -11.13 8.31
C GLU A 100 -0.17 -10.87 8.73
N GLU A 101 0.79 -11.32 7.93
CA GLU A 101 2.22 -11.07 8.17
C GLU A 101 2.56 -9.58 8.05
N ASP A 102 1.91 -8.87 7.12
CA ASP A 102 2.04 -7.43 6.98
C ASP A 102 1.49 -6.66 8.19
N ILE A 103 0.29 -7.03 8.67
CA ILE A 103 -0.33 -6.49 9.88
C ILE A 103 0.56 -6.75 11.10
N ALA A 104 1.03 -7.98 11.28
CA ALA A 104 1.87 -8.36 12.41
C ALA A 104 3.16 -7.53 12.45
N ASN A 105 3.83 -7.37 11.30
CA ASN A 105 5.04 -6.57 11.22
C ASN A 105 4.75 -5.06 11.40
N ALA A 106 3.61 -4.54 10.96
CA ALA A 106 3.22 -3.16 11.26
C ALA A 106 3.09 -2.95 12.78
N VAL A 107 2.47 -3.89 13.50
CA VAL A 107 2.34 -3.84 14.95
C VAL A 107 3.69 -3.96 15.67
N GLU A 108 4.53 -4.91 15.22
CA GLU A 108 5.88 -5.16 15.76
C GLU A 108 6.78 -3.93 15.61
N THR A 109 6.68 -3.23 14.48
CA THR A 109 7.45 -2.01 14.23
C THR A 109 6.91 -0.79 14.97
N GLY A 110 5.76 -0.89 15.64
CA GLY A 110 5.18 0.17 16.47
C GLY A 110 3.91 0.83 15.92
N GLY A 111 3.40 0.37 14.78
CA GLY A 111 2.18 0.86 14.16
C GLY A 111 0.94 0.67 15.03
N ARG A 112 0.13 1.72 15.17
CA ARG A 112 -1.13 1.72 15.92
C ARG A 112 -2.30 2.33 15.13
N GLY A 113 -2.07 2.62 13.86
CA GLY A 113 -3.00 3.26 12.95
C GLY A 113 -2.30 3.52 11.61
N THR A 114 -3.05 4.02 10.64
CA THR A 114 -2.55 4.32 9.30
C THR A 114 -2.69 5.82 8.98
N PRO A 115 -1.78 6.38 8.16
CA PRO A 115 -0.57 5.74 7.67
C PRO A 115 0.49 5.56 8.78
N TRP A 116 1.20 4.44 8.72
CA TRP A 116 2.39 4.15 9.51
C TRP A 116 3.52 3.89 8.52
N SER A 117 4.58 4.70 8.58
CA SER A 117 5.72 4.58 7.67
C SER A 117 6.99 4.39 8.46
N VAL A 118 7.94 3.63 7.90
CA VAL A 118 9.27 3.45 8.46
C VAL A 118 10.28 3.76 7.36
N VAL A 119 11.09 4.80 7.55
CA VAL A 119 12.21 5.06 6.65
C VAL A 119 13.39 4.19 7.11
N ILE A 120 13.94 3.40 6.19
CA ILE A 120 15.06 2.51 6.45
C ILE A 120 16.30 3.12 5.79
N ALA A 121 17.30 3.45 6.60
CA ALA A 121 18.57 4.00 6.15
C ALA A 121 19.47 2.93 5.50
N PRO A 122 20.50 3.32 4.72
CA PRO A 122 21.44 2.38 4.10
C PRO A 122 22.13 1.43 5.09
N ASN A 123 22.40 1.89 6.32
CA ASN A 123 22.99 1.09 7.39
C ASN A 123 21.96 0.24 8.18
N GLY A 124 20.70 0.22 7.75
CA GLY A 124 19.61 -0.53 8.38
C GLY A 124 18.93 0.19 9.54
N LYS A 125 19.37 1.39 9.92
CA LYS A 125 18.69 2.19 10.95
C LYS A 125 17.27 2.53 10.51
N THR A 126 16.30 2.26 11.38
CA THR A 126 14.89 2.54 11.14
C THR A 126 14.48 3.86 11.78
N LEU A 127 13.71 4.65 11.04
CA LEU A 127 13.19 5.94 11.45
C LEU A 127 11.66 5.91 11.26
N PRO A 128 10.89 5.58 12.32
CA PRO A 128 9.44 5.52 12.23
C PRO A 128 8.81 6.90 12.07
N LEU A 129 7.73 6.96 11.30
CA LEU A 129 6.95 8.16 11.03
C LEU A 129 5.46 7.84 11.23
N ASN A 130 4.90 8.41 12.29
CA ASN A 130 3.51 8.18 12.68
C ASN A 130 2.56 9.16 11.97
N GLY A 131 1.52 8.62 11.34
CA GLY A 131 0.41 9.38 10.79
C GLY A 131 0.74 10.06 9.46
N ALA A 132 -0.27 10.72 8.91
CA ALA A 132 -0.10 11.49 7.68
C ALA A 132 0.74 12.73 8.01
N GLN A 133 1.95 12.80 7.46
CA GLN A 133 2.88 13.88 7.69
C GLN A 133 2.99 14.79 6.45
N PRO A 134 3.24 16.10 6.65
CA PRO A 134 3.51 17.00 5.53
C PRO A 134 4.68 16.50 4.68
N TYR A 135 4.63 16.77 3.38
CA TYR A 135 5.69 16.43 2.43
C TYR A 135 7.09 16.85 2.94
N SER A 136 7.21 18.05 3.51
CA SER A 136 8.48 18.57 4.04
C SER A 136 9.04 17.70 5.17
N SER A 137 8.19 17.18 6.06
CA SER A 137 8.60 16.31 7.17
C SER A 137 9.07 14.96 6.66
N VAL A 138 8.37 14.39 5.67
CA VAL A 138 8.76 13.13 5.03
C VAL A 138 10.12 13.29 4.33
N LYS A 139 10.28 14.37 3.54
CA LYS A 139 11.54 14.66 2.85
C LYS A 139 12.71 14.84 3.80
N GLN A 140 12.53 15.63 4.87
CA GLN A 140 13.57 15.85 5.88
C GLN A 140 14.01 14.53 6.51
N LEU A 141 13.08 13.63 6.82
CA LEU A 141 13.41 12.34 7.41
C LEU A 141 14.21 11.44 6.45
N ILE A 142 13.87 11.45 5.16
CA ILE A 142 14.63 10.75 4.11
C ILE A 142 16.05 11.33 4.00
N GLU A 143 16.19 12.66 4.00
CA GLU A 143 17.51 13.31 3.95
C GLU A 143 18.37 12.95 5.16
N ILE A 144 17.79 12.85 6.36
CA ILE A 144 18.47 12.33 7.55
C ILE A 144 18.91 10.87 7.30
N ALA A 145 18.00 10.01 6.83
CA ALA A 145 18.28 8.59 6.59
C ALA A 145 19.41 8.37 5.57
N LEU A 146 19.45 9.17 4.49
CA LEU A 146 20.49 9.08 3.44
C LEU A 146 21.89 9.45 3.94
N ASN A 147 21.99 10.17 5.07
CA ASN A 147 23.26 10.54 5.69
C ASN A 147 23.75 9.51 6.72
N GLU A 148 22.95 8.51 7.06
CA GLU A 148 23.32 7.40 7.94
C GLU A 148 24.12 6.37 7.13
N LYS A 149 25.44 6.34 7.34
CA LYS A 149 26.39 5.44 6.67
C LYS A 149 26.79 4.26 7.55
#